data_AF-A0A959UW72-F1
#
_entry.id   AF-A0A959UW72-F1
#
_cell.length_a   1.000
_cell.length_b   1.000
_cell.length_c   1.000
_cell.angle_alpha   90.00
_cell.angle_beta   90.00
_cell.angle_gamma   90.00
#
_symmetry.space_group_name_H-M   'P 1'
#
loop_
_entity.id
_entity.type
_entity.pdbx_description
1 polymer ?
#
loop_
_entity_poly.entity_id
_entity_poly.type
_entity_poly.pdbx_seq_one_letter_code
_entity_poly.pdbx_strand_id
1 'polypeptide(L)'
;LEGGELPDGPLHLVVDRLRATPDDEETESRLADSAEAAFFEGLGELVLLGEDAKGKPRSLTFSDRFEKDGISFEEPSPNLFSFNDPVGACPRCEGYGSVIGIDPDLVVPDKGLSVYDDCVAPWRGEKLSEWKRQFISGAEGHDFPI
;
A
#
# COMPACT_ATOMS: atom_id res chain seq x y z
N LEU A 1 -6.22 33.37 -27.02
CA LEU A 1 -6.93 32.81 -25.84
C LEU A 1 -6.49 33.65 -24.65
N GLU A 2 -7.23 34.73 -24.39
CA GLU A 2 -6.90 35.73 -23.39
C GLU A 2 -7.50 35.33 -22.03
N GLY A 3 -6.64 35.06 -21.05
CA GLY A 3 -6.75 35.55 -19.66
C GLY A 3 -8.03 35.36 -18.83
N GLY A 4 -8.95 34.46 -19.16
CA GLY A 4 -10.10 34.15 -18.31
C GLY A 4 -9.70 33.24 -17.13
N GLU A 5 -10.13 33.58 -15.91
CA GLU A 5 -10.09 32.67 -14.77
C GLU A 5 -10.82 31.36 -15.12
N LEU A 6 -10.12 30.24 -14.98
CA LEU A 6 -10.72 28.92 -15.14
C LEU A 6 -11.73 28.68 -14.01
N PRO A 7 -12.86 28.03 -14.27
CA PRO A 7 -13.84 27.73 -13.23
C PRO A 7 -13.22 26.83 -12.15
N ASP A 8 -13.58 27.07 -10.89
CA ASP A 8 -13.22 26.17 -9.78
C ASP A 8 -13.93 24.82 -9.96
N GLY A 9 -13.15 23.75 -10.10
CA GLY A 9 -13.65 22.39 -10.19
C GLY A 9 -12.91 21.50 -11.18
N PRO A 10 -13.33 20.23 -11.33
CA PRO A 10 -12.76 19.33 -12.31
C PRO A 10 -13.09 19.81 -13.73
N LEU A 11 -12.07 19.88 -14.57
CA LEU A 11 -12.22 20.17 -16.00
C LEU A 11 -12.33 18.85 -16.77
N HIS A 12 -13.26 18.79 -17.71
CA HIS A 12 -13.46 17.63 -18.58
C HIS A 12 -13.28 18.01 -20.04
N LEU A 13 -12.53 17.20 -20.77
CA LEU A 13 -12.40 17.32 -22.22
C LEU A 13 -13.52 16.53 -22.88
N VAL A 14 -14.29 17.18 -23.75
CA VAL A 14 -15.32 16.50 -24.54
C VAL A 14 -14.66 15.88 -25.76
N VAL A 15 -14.66 14.55 -25.82
CA VAL A 15 -14.07 13.79 -26.94
C VAL A 15 -15.09 13.56 -28.06
N ASP A 16 -16.27 13.03 -27.75
CA ASP A 16 -17.36 12.84 -28.72
C ASP A 16 -18.74 13.05 -28.07
N ARG A 17 -19.78 13.22 -28.90
CA ARG A 17 -21.19 13.25 -28.54
C ARG A 17 -21.96 12.38 -29.51
N LEU A 18 -22.55 11.31 -29.00
CA LEU A 18 -23.23 10.32 -29.81
C LEU A 18 -24.47 9.81 -29.08
N ARG A 19 -25.41 9.26 -29.86
CA ARG A 19 -26.61 8.61 -29.34
C ARG A 19 -26.41 7.11 -29.43
N ALA A 20 -26.46 6.44 -28.28
CA ALA A 20 -26.40 4.98 -28.26
C ALA A 20 -27.64 4.41 -28.98
N THR A 21 -27.40 3.72 -30.09
CA THR A 21 -28.41 2.98 -30.84
C THR A 21 -28.06 1.50 -30.72
N PRO A 22 -28.90 0.68 -30.06
CA PRO A 22 -28.64 -0.75 -29.96
C PRO A 22 -28.55 -1.41 -31.33
N ASP A 23 -27.71 -2.43 -31.46
CA ASP A 23 -27.58 -3.27 -32.66
C ASP A 23 -27.14 -2.52 -33.94
N ASP A 24 -26.45 -1.38 -33.77
CA ASP A 24 -25.87 -0.60 -34.87
C ASP A 24 -24.34 -0.67 -34.85
N GLU A 25 -23.78 -1.50 -35.74
CA GLU A 25 -22.33 -1.75 -35.83
C GLU A 25 -21.52 -0.46 -36.06
N GLU A 26 -22.06 0.52 -36.79
CA GLU A 26 -21.39 1.82 -37.01
C GLU A 26 -21.28 2.62 -35.70
N THR A 27 -22.38 2.70 -34.94
CA THR A 27 -22.39 3.33 -33.62
C THR A 27 -21.46 2.61 -32.64
N GLU A 28 -21.42 1.27 -32.66
CA GLU A 28 -20.51 0.49 -31.81
C GLU A 28 -19.03 0.74 -32.14
N SER A 29 -18.66 0.76 -33.42
CA SER A 29 -17.28 1.08 -33.84
C SER A 29 -16.88 2.48 -33.38
N ARG A 30 -17.76 3.47 -33.58
CA ARG A 30 -17.48 4.86 -33.21
C ARG A 30 -17.40 5.05 -31.69
N LEU A 31 -18.21 4.30 -30.94
CA LEU A 31 -18.15 4.24 -29.48
C LEU A 31 -16.79 3.72 -29.00
N ALA A 32 -16.28 2.65 -29.61
CA ALA A 32 -14.98 2.09 -29.28
C ALA A 32 -13.85 3.09 -29.56
N ASP A 33 -13.83 3.70 -30.75
CA ASP A 33 -12.82 4.70 -31.13
C ASP A 33 -12.84 5.91 -30.18
N SER A 34 -14.04 6.37 -29.80
CA SER A 34 -14.22 7.49 -28.88
C SER A 34 -13.77 7.13 -27.45
N ALA A 35 -14.03 5.90 -27.02
CA ALA A 35 -13.59 5.42 -25.71
C ALA A 35 -12.06 5.32 -25.66
N GLU A 36 -11.41 4.79 -26.70
CA GLU A 36 -9.95 4.73 -26.81
C GLU A 36 -9.32 6.12 -26.78
N ALA A 37 -9.85 7.06 -27.57
CA ALA A 37 -9.38 8.45 -27.56
C ALA A 37 -9.55 9.12 -26.19
N ALA A 38 -10.67 8.85 -25.50
CA ALA A 38 -10.93 9.41 -24.19
C ALA A 38 -10.04 8.80 -23.10
N PHE A 39 -9.77 7.50 -23.11
CA PHE A 39 -8.77 6.91 -22.22
C PHE A 39 -7.39 7.48 -22.49
N PHE A 40 -7.00 7.65 -23.76
CA PHE A 40 -5.69 8.20 -24.11
C PHE A 40 -5.51 9.66 -23.63
N GLU A 41 -6.44 10.56 -23.98
CA GLU A 41 -6.38 11.98 -23.60
C GLU A 41 -6.65 12.19 -22.10
N GLY A 42 -7.45 11.31 -21.50
CA GLY A 42 -7.78 11.29 -20.06
C GLY A 42 -6.75 10.56 -19.19
N LEU A 43 -5.60 10.17 -19.76
CA LEU A 43 -4.51 9.47 -19.07
C LEU A 43 -4.98 8.21 -18.32
N GLY A 44 -5.92 7.48 -18.92
CA GLY A 44 -6.53 6.28 -18.39
C GLY A 44 -7.87 6.48 -17.71
N GLU A 45 -8.44 7.69 -17.73
CA GLU A 45 -9.80 7.98 -17.23
C GLU A 45 -10.78 8.29 -18.37
N LEU A 46 -11.95 7.66 -18.32
CA LEU A 46 -13.08 7.93 -19.19
C LEU A 46 -14.30 8.30 -18.34
N VAL A 47 -14.95 9.42 -18.66
CA VAL A 47 -16.23 9.81 -18.04
C VAL A 47 -17.32 9.83 -19.09
N LEU A 48 -18.32 8.96 -18.94
CA LEU A 48 -19.53 8.99 -19.74
C LEU A 48 -20.57 9.87 -19.04
N LEU A 49 -21.06 10.87 -19.76
CA LEU A 49 -22.16 11.73 -19.34
C LEU A 49 -23.40 11.39 -20.17
N GLY A 50 -24.49 11.04 -19.50
CA GLY A 50 -25.75 10.69 -20.15
C GLY A 50 -26.93 10.87 -19.22
N GLU A 51 -28.04 10.20 -19.56
CA GLU A 51 -29.25 10.19 -18.75
C GLU A 51 -29.54 8.77 -18.26
N ASP A 52 -30.11 8.64 -17.07
CA ASP A 52 -30.65 7.37 -16.57
C ASP A 52 -32.00 7.03 -17.25
N ALA A 53 -32.56 5.86 -16.93
CA ALA A 53 -33.86 5.43 -17.47
C ALA A 53 -35.04 6.36 -17.09
N LYS A 54 -34.83 7.30 -16.18
CA LYS A 54 -35.82 8.30 -15.73
C LYS A 54 -35.51 9.70 -16.30
N GLY A 55 -34.56 9.83 -17.21
CA GLY A 55 -34.17 11.10 -17.82
C GLY A 55 -33.35 12.01 -16.89
N LYS A 56 -32.80 11.49 -15.79
CA LYS A 56 -31.93 12.28 -14.91
C LYS A 56 -30.49 12.22 -15.40
N PRO A 57 -29.74 13.35 -15.34
CA PRO A 57 -28.32 13.35 -15.64
C PRO A 57 -27.57 12.33 -14.78
N ARG A 58 -26.75 11.52 -15.42
CA ARG A 58 -25.91 10.50 -14.81
C ARG A 58 -24.51 10.57 -15.40
N SER A 59 -23.51 10.48 -14.53
CA SER A 59 -22.14 10.23 -14.92
C SER A 59 -21.74 8.79 -14.57
N LEU A 60 -20.92 8.19 -15.42
CA LEU A 60 -20.24 6.92 -15.16
C LEU A 60 -18.75 7.14 -15.43
N THR A 61 -17.93 6.89 -14.42
CA THR A 61 -16.48 6.98 -14.55
C THR A 61 -15.90 5.58 -14.70
N PHE A 62 -14.98 5.44 -15.63
CA PHE A 62 -14.20 4.23 -15.90
C PHE A 62 -12.71 4.57 -15.84
N SER A 63 -11.91 3.62 -15.41
CA SER A 63 -10.46 3.71 -15.38
C SER A 63 -9.89 2.44 -15.99
N ASP A 64 -8.88 2.55 -16.84
CA ASP A 64 -8.09 1.41 -17.35
C ASP A 64 -6.83 1.16 -16.50
N ARG A 65 -6.61 2.01 -15.49
CA ARG A 65 -5.50 1.90 -14.55
C ARG A 65 -5.81 0.83 -13.51
N PHE A 66 -4.75 0.15 -13.05
CA PHE A 66 -4.82 -0.70 -11.85
C PHE A 66 -4.88 0.19 -10.61
N GLU A 67 -6.03 0.78 -10.32
CA GLU A 67 -6.23 1.64 -9.16
C GLU A 67 -7.56 1.39 -8.46
N LYS A 68 -7.56 1.58 -7.14
CA LYS A 68 -8.77 1.52 -6.32
C LYS A 68 -8.57 2.33 -5.05
N ASP A 69 -9.59 3.08 -4.64
CA ASP A 69 -9.60 3.85 -3.39
C ASP A 69 -8.40 4.82 -3.25
N GLY A 70 -7.89 5.34 -4.36
CA GLY A 70 -6.71 6.23 -4.41
C GLY A 70 -5.36 5.50 -4.32
N ILE A 71 -5.36 4.18 -4.35
CA ILE A 71 -4.16 3.34 -4.39
C ILE A 71 -3.95 2.88 -5.82
N SER A 72 -2.75 3.13 -6.36
CA SER A 72 -2.28 2.51 -7.60
C SER A 72 -1.58 1.20 -7.27
N PHE A 73 -1.93 0.15 -7.98
CA PHE A 73 -1.37 -1.19 -7.87
C PHE A 73 -0.42 -1.45 -9.05
N GLU A 74 0.58 -2.28 -8.81
CA GLU A 74 1.41 -2.80 -9.90
C GLU A 74 0.61 -3.78 -10.77
N GLU A 75 0.95 -3.81 -12.06
CA GLU A 75 0.32 -4.76 -12.97
C GLU A 75 0.62 -6.21 -12.54
N PRO A 76 -0.39 -7.09 -12.55
CA PRO A 76 -0.22 -8.46 -12.10
C PRO A 76 0.76 -9.21 -13.01
N SER A 77 1.94 -9.54 -12.47
CA SER A 77 2.93 -10.38 -13.12
C SER A 77 3.15 -11.68 -12.32
N PRO A 78 3.63 -12.77 -12.95
CA PRO A 78 4.00 -13.99 -12.22
C PRO A 78 5.03 -13.76 -11.11
N ASN A 79 5.89 -12.76 -11.28
CA ASN A 79 6.94 -12.42 -10.33
C ASN A 79 6.40 -11.88 -9.01
N LEU A 80 5.21 -11.24 -9.00
CA LEU A 80 4.54 -10.82 -7.76
C LEU A 80 4.20 -12.01 -6.84
N PHE A 81 4.09 -13.22 -7.40
CA PHE A 81 3.82 -14.43 -6.64
C PHE A 81 5.10 -15.23 -6.34
N SER A 82 6.25 -14.74 -6.78
CA SER A 82 7.55 -15.36 -6.52
C SER A 82 8.17 -14.76 -5.26
N PHE A 83 8.32 -15.56 -4.22
CA PHE A 83 9.06 -15.18 -3.02
C PHE A 83 10.58 -15.04 -3.25
N ASN A 84 11.08 -15.54 -4.39
CA ASN A 84 12.49 -15.40 -4.78
C ASN A 84 12.75 -14.12 -5.59
N ASP A 85 11.70 -13.41 -5.99
CA ASP A 85 11.82 -12.16 -6.73
C ASP A 85 11.61 -10.98 -5.77
N PRO A 86 12.48 -9.95 -5.76
CA PRO A 86 12.28 -8.77 -4.92
C PRO A 86 10.92 -8.09 -5.10
N VAL A 87 10.30 -8.20 -6.28
CA VAL A 87 8.98 -7.64 -6.59
C VAL A 87 7.86 -8.40 -5.85
N GLY A 88 7.98 -9.71 -5.67
CA GLY A 88 7.00 -10.55 -4.94
C GLY A 88 7.37 -10.82 -3.48
N ALA A 89 8.61 -10.58 -3.08
CA ALA A 89 9.09 -10.86 -1.73
C ALA A 89 8.54 -9.87 -0.70
N CYS A 90 8.16 -10.38 0.47
CA CYS A 90 7.80 -9.53 1.60
C CYS A 90 9.03 -8.69 2.03
N PRO A 91 8.93 -7.36 2.13
CA PRO A 91 10.08 -6.49 2.42
C PRO A 91 10.64 -6.68 3.83
N ARG A 92 9.91 -7.35 4.72
CA ARG A 92 10.32 -7.58 6.11
C ARG A 92 11.12 -8.87 6.29
N CYS A 93 10.73 -9.94 5.59
CA CYS A 93 11.38 -11.24 5.69
C CYS A 93 12.12 -11.64 4.43
N GLU A 94 12.15 -10.79 3.40
CA GLU A 94 12.85 -11.01 2.13
C GLU A 94 12.51 -12.36 1.48
N GLY A 95 11.26 -12.82 1.65
CA GLY A 95 10.78 -14.10 1.11
C GLY A 95 11.07 -15.33 1.97
N TYR A 96 11.78 -15.21 3.11
CA TYR A 96 12.09 -16.34 3.99
C TYR A 96 10.92 -16.82 4.86
N GLY A 97 9.86 -16.02 4.99
CA GLY A 97 8.69 -16.36 5.82
C GLY A 97 8.94 -16.31 7.34
N SER A 98 10.16 -15.95 7.77
CA SER A 98 10.52 -15.75 9.17
C SER A 98 11.46 -14.55 9.29
N VAL A 99 11.50 -13.95 10.47
CA VAL A 99 12.39 -12.82 10.79
C VAL A 99 13.21 -13.18 12.02
N ILE A 100 14.47 -12.75 12.04
CA ILE A 100 15.34 -12.96 13.20
C ILE A 100 14.79 -12.11 14.35
N GLY A 101 14.48 -12.77 15.46
CA GLY A 101 14.01 -12.16 16.70
C GLY A 101 14.87 -12.57 17.88
N ILE A 102 14.64 -11.93 19.02
CA ILE A 102 15.24 -12.31 20.30
C ILE A 102 14.24 -13.19 21.05
N ASP A 103 14.69 -14.36 21.48
CA ASP A 103 13.92 -15.27 22.33
C ASP A 103 14.12 -14.91 23.82
N PRO A 104 13.07 -14.48 24.55
CA PRO A 104 13.18 -14.15 25.96
C PRO A 104 13.68 -15.31 26.84
N ASP A 105 13.37 -16.55 26.48
CA ASP A 105 13.79 -17.73 27.25
C ASP A 105 15.27 -18.05 27.01
N LEU A 106 15.86 -17.60 25.90
CA LEU A 106 17.32 -17.64 25.72
C LEU A 106 18.03 -16.48 26.43
N VAL A 107 17.35 -15.34 26.61
CA VAL A 107 17.89 -14.18 27.34
C VAL A 107 17.86 -14.42 28.85
N VAL A 108 16.78 -15.00 29.38
CA VAL A 108 16.63 -15.35 30.81
C VAL A 108 16.27 -16.84 30.94
N PRO A 109 17.25 -17.75 30.86
CA PRO A 109 17.00 -19.19 30.87
C PRO A 109 16.43 -19.71 32.18
N ASP A 110 16.86 -19.11 33.30
CA ASP A 110 16.38 -19.44 34.64
C ASP A 110 15.77 -18.20 35.28
N LYS A 111 14.44 -18.20 35.38
CA LYS A 111 13.64 -17.11 35.95
C LYS A 111 13.59 -17.14 37.48
N GLY A 112 14.18 -18.14 38.12
CA GLY A 112 14.32 -18.22 39.58
C GLY A 112 15.57 -17.51 40.10
N LEU A 113 16.51 -17.13 39.23
CA LEU A 113 17.72 -16.41 39.59
C LEU A 113 17.45 -14.91 39.70
N SER A 114 18.10 -14.28 40.69
CA SER A 114 18.12 -12.84 40.84
C SER A 114 18.98 -12.19 39.74
N VAL A 115 18.90 -10.86 39.60
CA VAL A 115 19.80 -10.13 38.69
C VAL A 115 21.24 -10.25 39.19
N TYR A 116 21.45 -10.31 40.50
CA TYR A 116 22.77 -10.58 41.09
C TYR A 116 23.31 -11.96 40.74
N ASP A 117 22.44 -12.96 40.63
CA ASP A 117 22.80 -14.35 40.34
C ASP A 117 22.85 -14.67 38.84
N ASP A 118 23.07 -13.66 38.00
CA ASP A 118 23.31 -13.84 36.56
C ASP A 118 22.11 -14.44 35.80
N CYS A 119 20.88 -14.03 36.13
CA CYS A 119 19.68 -14.48 35.42
C CYS A 119 19.68 -14.09 33.93
N VAL A 120 20.30 -12.96 33.56
CA VAL A 120 20.41 -12.47 32.17
C VAL A 120 21.65 -13.07 31.49
N ALA A 121 21.45 -14.06 30.62
CA ALA A 121 22.53 -14.81 29.97
C ALA A 121 23.51 -13.95 29.17
N PRO A 122 23.09 -12.95 28.36
CA PRO A 122 24.02 -12.07 27.63
C PRO A 122 24.98 -11.27 28.52
N TRP A 123 24.66 -11.04 29.80
CA TRP A 123 25.48 -10.22 30.69
C TRP A 123 26.56 -10.99 31.45
N ARG A 124 26.58 -12.34 31.37
CA ARG A 124 27.52 -13.19 32.10
C ARG A 124 28.99 -13.02 31.68
N GLY A 125 29.23 -12.46 30.50
CA GLY A 125 30.57 -12.28 29.94
C GLY A 125 31.30 -11.06 30.49
N GLU A 126 32.64 -11.09 30.46
CA GLU A 126 33.50 -10.02 30.99
C GLU A 126 33.13 -8.63 30.46
N LYS A 127 32.91 -8.51 29.14
CA LYS A 127 32.56 -7.25 28.48
C LYS A 127 31.16 -6.75 28.81
N LEU A 128 30.17 -7.64 28.80
CA LEU A 128 28.77 -7.26 28.96
C LEU A 128 28.33 -7.20 30.43
N SER A 129 29.17 -7.67 31.36
CA SER A 129 28.94 -7.55 32.81
C SER A 129 28.85 -6.11 33.29
N GLU A 130 29.41 -5.15 32.55
CA GLU A 130 29.24 -3.73 32.84
C GLU A 130 27.76 -3.32 32.81
N TRP A 131 26.99 -3.82 31.84
CA TRP A 131 25.56 -3.53 31.74
C TRP A 131 24.76 -4.06 32.93
N LYS A 132 25.10 -5.25 33.43
CA LYS A 132 24.54 -5.79 34.68
C LYS A 132 24.81 -4.84 35.85
N ARG A 133 26.06 -4.36 36.00
CA ARG A 133 26.42 -3.44 37.10
C ARG A 133 25.69 -2.10 36.99
N GLN A 134 25.62 -1.54 35.78
CA GLN A 134 24.88 -0.30 35.53
C GLN A 134 23.39 -0.48 35.84
N PHE A 135 22.79 -1.60 35.41
CA PHE A 135 21.38 -1.90 35.68
C PHE A 135 21.11 -2.02 37.19
N ILE A 136 21.93 -2.79 37.92
CA ILE A 136 21.83 -2.93 39.38
C ILE A 136 21.96 -1.57 40.07
N SER A 137 22.89 -0.73 39.64
CA SER A 137 23.08 0.61 40.22
C SER A 137 21.88 1.54 39.99
N GLY A 138 21.13 1.34 38.91
CA GLY A 138 19.94 2.14 38.58
C GLY A 138 18.63 1.57 39.11
N ALA A 139 18.62 0.31 39.54
CA ALA A 139 17.40 -0.42 39.90
C ALA A 139 16.63 0.23 41.08
N GLU A 140 17.34 0.80 42.05
CA GLU A 140 16.76 1.50 43.20
C GLU A 140 15.87 2.69 42.78
N GLY A 141 16.26 3.40 41.72
CA GLY A 141 15.48 4.53 41.18
C GLY A 141 14.20 4.12 40.44
N HIS A 142 14.04 2.83 40.14
CA HIS A 142 12.94 2.28 39.35
C HIS A 142 12.08 1.27 40.12
N ASP A 143 12.31 1.10 41.43
CA ASP A 143 11.61 0.12 42.30
C ASP A 143 11.61 -1.30 41.71
N PHE A 144 12.71 -1.66 41.04
CA PHE A 144 12.84 -2.96 40.38
C PHE A 144 13.45 -3.99 41.35
N PRO A 145 12.81 -5.15 41.58
CA PRO A 145 13.34 -6.19 42.46
C PRO A 145 14.52 -6.89 41.79
N ILE A 146 15.71 -6.74 42.39
CA ILE A 146 16.98 -7.28 41.88
C ILE A 146 17.42 -8.55 42.58
#